data_AF-A0AAE2SXT3-F1
#
_entry.id   AF-A0AAE2SXT3-F1
#
_cell.length_a   1.000
_cell.length_b   1.000
_cell.length_c   1.000
_cell.angle_alpha   90.00
_cell.angle_beta   90.00
_cell.angle_gamma   90.00
#
_symmetry.space_group_name_H-M   'P 1'
#
loop_
_entity.id
_entity.type
_entity.pdbx_description
1 polymer ?
#
loop_
_entity_poly.entity_id
_entity_poly.type
_entity_poly.pdbx_seq_one_letter_code
_entity_poly.pdbx_strand_id
1 'polypeptide(L)'
;MDEGVAAVTLHFPVRAKVIEELASRDHVFCEICDDFAEAQRELVKWRASDHPHRDEHCSEYEELIAGLGKEIEDALDSATVLPLHPPSGSRQRGMP
;
A
#
# COMPACT_ATOMS: atom_id res chain seq x y z
N MET A 1 1.10 -3.85 14.07
CA MET A 1 0.76 -3.20 12.80
C MET A 1 2.07 -2.91 12.11
N ASP A 2 2.24 -3.44 10.92
CA ASP A 2 3.39 -3.16 10.05
C ASP A 2 3.48 -1.66 9.79
N GLU A 3 4.70 -1.13 9.73
CA GLU A 3 4.96 0.30 9.65
C GLU A 3 4.39 0.91 8.36
N GLY A 4 4.45 0.18 7.24
CA GLY A 4 3.80 0.53 5.99
C GLY A 4 2.29 0.70 6.13
N VAL A 5 1.62 -0.29 6.71
CA VAL A 5 0.16 -0.28 6.92
C VAL A 5 -0.27 0.91 7.80
N ALA A 6 0.51 1.22 8.83
CA ALA A 6 0.26 2.38 9.67
C ALA A 6 0.41 3.70 8.90
N ALA A 7 1.45 3.85 8.08
CA ALA A 7 1.67 5.04 7.26
C ALA A 7 0.54 5.25 6.24
N VAL A 8 0.10 4.18 5.58
CA VAL A 8 -1.02 4.22 4.63
C VAL A 8 -2.34 4.52 5.36
N THR A 9 -2.56 3.96 6.54
CA THR A 9 -3.76 4.25 7.36
C THR A 9 -3.85 5.73 7.76
N LEU A 10 -2.71 6.36 8.07
CA LEU A 10 -2.65 7.80 8.35
C LEU A 10 -2.94 8.64 7.11
N HIS A 11 -2.53 8.17 5.94
CA HIS A 11 -2.78 8.85 4.66
C HIS A 11 -4.23 8.70 4.18
N PHE A 12 -4.87 7.55 4.44
CA PHE A 12 -6.24 7.22 4.04
C PHE A 12 -7.14 6.88 5.24
N PRO A 13 -7.36 7.81 6.17
CA PRO A 13 -8.01 7.50 7.46
C PRO A 13 -9.46 7.01 7.30
N VAL A 14 -10.17 7.44 6.25
CA VAL A 14 -11.55 7.00 5.95
C VAL A 14 -11.60 5.51 5.58
N ARG A 15 -10.49 4.95 5.08
CA ARG A 15 -10.39 3.56 4.60
C ARG A 15 -9.60 2.65 5.53
N ALA A 16 -9.26 3.10 6.74
CA ALA A 16 -8.43 2.38 7.72
C ALA A 16 -8.82 0.91 7.91
N LYS A 17 -10.12 0.63 8.10
CA LYS A 17 -10.60 -0.75 8.28
C LYS A 17 -10.40 -1.63 7.03
N VAL A 18 -10.60 -1.08 5.84
CA VAL A 18 -10.39 -1.82 4.57
C VAL A 18 -8.90 -2.09 4.36
N ILE A 19 -8.04 -1.14 4.73
CA ILE A 19 -6.59 -1.27 4.70
C ILE A 19 -6.13 -2.40 5.62
N GLU A 20 -6.59 -2.42 6.87
CA GLU A 20 -6.30 -3.50 7.84
C GLU A 20 -6.74 -4.87 7.34
N GLU A 21 -7.98 -4.97 6.82
CA GLU A 21 -8.53 -6.22 6.29
C GLU A 21 -7.76 -6.71 5.05
N LEU A 22 -7.42 -5.80 4.12
CA LEU A 22 -6.68 -6.14 2.91
C LEU A 22 -5.24 -6.56 3.23
N ALA A 23 -4.54 -5.79 4.08
CA ALA A 23 -3.18 -6.11 4.53
C ALA A 23 -3.10 -7.48 5.25
N SER A 24 -4.17 -7.89 5.96
CA SER A 24 -4.18 -9.20 6.62
C SER A 24 -4.17 -10.41 5.68
N ARG A 25 -4.47 -10.21 4.39
CA ARG A 25 -4.67 -11.30 3.41
C ARG A 25 -3.95 -11.11 2.08
N ASP A 26 -3.39 -9.93 1.80
CA ASP A 26 -2.74 -9.59 0.55
C ASP A 26 -1.31 -9.09 0.81
N HIS A 27 -0.33 -9.95 0.57
CA HIS A 27 1.08 -9.64 0.75
C HIS A 27 1.57 -8.56 -0.23
N VAL A 28 1.05 -8.56 -1.45
CA VAL A 28 1.46 -7.58 -2.48
C VAL A 28 1.01 -6.20 -2.04
N PHE A 29 -0.20 -6.08 -1.48
CA PHE A 29 -0.66 -4.82 -0.89
C PHE A 29 0.23 -4.36 0.28
N CYS A 30 0.71 -5.28 1.13
CA CYS A 30 1.65 -4.92 2.20
C CYS A 30 2.98 -4.38 1.65
N GLU A 31 3.54 -4.99 0.59
CA GLU A 31 4.76 -4.51 -0.06
C GLU A 31 4.59 -3.07 -0.57
N ILE A 32 3.46 -2.76 -1.23
CA ILE A 32 3.14 -1.40 -1.69
C ILE A 32 3.04 -0.43 -0.50
N CYS A 33 2.46 -0.86 0.63
CA CYS A 33 2.38 -0.03 1.83
C CYS A 33 3.76 0.27 2.43
N ASP A 34 4.67 -0.70 2.42
CA ASP A 34 6.03 -0.53 2.91
C ASP A 34 6.85 0.40 2.00
N ASP A 35 6.74 0.24 0.68
CA ASP A 35 7.35 1.14 -0.31
C ASP A 35 6.85 2.58 -0.14
N PHE A 36 5.55 2.76 0.08
CA PHE A 36 4.96 4.08 0.33
C PHE A 36 5.50 4.73 1.62
N ALA A 37 5.68 3.95 2.68
CA ALA A 37 6.26 4.44 3.92
C ALA A 37 7.75 4.78 3.77
N GLU A 38 8.50 3.94 3.04
CA GLU A 38 9.91 4.20 2.74
C GLU A 38 10.10 5.46 1.92
N ALA A 39 9.34 5.63 0.83
CA ALA A 39 9.40 6.81 -0.01
C ALA A 39 9.12 8.11 0.78
N GLN A 40 8.14 8.10 1.70
CA GLN A 40 7.88 9.23 2.58
C GLN A 40 9.06 9.53 3.53
N ARG A 41 9.69 8.51 4.10
CA ARG A 41 10.87 8.69 4.97
C ARG A 41 12.05 9.26 4.19
N GLU A 42 12.32 8.75 3.01
CA GLU A 42 13.39 9.26 2.14
C GLU A 42 13.12 10.70 1.70
N LEU A 43 11.87 11.04 1.34
CA LEU A 43 11.50 12.42 1.04
C LEU A 43 11.78 13.38 2.20
N VAL A 44 11.47 12.97 3.44
CA VAL A 44 11.78 13.77 4.63
C VAL A 44 13.29 13.96 4.80
N LYS A 45 14.08 12.91 4.57
CA LYS A 45 15.56 12.98 4.62
C LYS A 45 16.10 13.92 3.55
N TRP A 46 15.61 13.81 2.31
CA TRP A 46 16.02 14.67 1.20
C TRP A 46 15.68 16.12 1.47
N ARG A 47 14.45 16.42 1.90
CA ARG A 47 14.04 17.80 2.25
C ARG A 47 14.93 18.45 3.32
N ALA A 48 15.48 17.65 4.24
CA ALA A 48 16.39 18.11 5.28
C ALA A 48 17.88 18.16 4.84
N SER A 49 18.20 17.69 3.63
CA SER A 49 19.59 17.62 3.15
C SER A 49 20.07 18.93 2.52
N ASP A 50 21.38 19.16 2.61
CA ASP A 50 22.09 20.24 1.88
C ASP A 50 22.61 19.78 0.50
N HIS A 51 22.04 18.69 -0.04
CA HIS A 51 22.51 18.14 -1.32
C HIS A 51 22.19 19.12 -2.47
N PRO A 52 23.12 19.34 -3.41
CA PRO A 52 22.92 20.30 -4.50
C PRO A 52 21.74 19.94 -5.40
N HIS A 53 21.38 18.65 -5.50
CA HIS A 53 20.23 18.16 -6.28
C HIS A 53 19.04 17.79 -5.39
N ARG A 54 18.95 18.36 -4.19
CA ARG A 54 17.84 18.09 -3.26
C ARG A 54 16.48 18.21 -3.93
N ASP A 55 16.26 19.30 -4.67
CA ASP A 55 14.94 19.61 -5.22
C ASP A 55 14.55 18.61 -6.33
N GLU A 56 15.52 18.10 -7.10
CA GLU A 56 15.32 17.04 -8.08
C GLU A 56 14.89 15.74 -7.39
N HIS A 57 15.65 15.27 -6.40
CA HIS A 57 15.28 14.07 -5.64
C HIS A 57 13.96 14.22 -4.90
N CYS A 58 13.66 15.41 -4.35
CA CYS A 58 12.37 15.65 -3.72
C CYS A 58 11.23 15.50 -4.73
N SER A 59 11.38 16.03 -5.95
CA SER A 59 10.39 15.85 -7.03
C SER A 59 10.20 14.37 -7.38
N GLU A 60 11.30 13.62 -7.54
CA GLU A 60 11.25 12.19 -7.85
C GLU A 60 10.48 11.40 -6.79
N TYR A 61 10.76 11.64 -5.50
CA TYR A 61 10.05 10.97 -4.40
C TYR A 61 8.60 11.43 -4.27
N GLU A 62 8.29 12.70 -4.54
CA GLU A 62 6.90 13.20 -4.57
C GLU A 62 6.08 12.51 -5.68
N GLU A 63 6.66 12.35 -6.87
CA GLU A 63 6.05 11.62 -7.98
C GLU A 63 5.86 10.13 -7.65
N LEU A 64 6.87 9.50 -7.04
CA LEU A 64 6.78 8.11 -6.59
C LEU A 64 5.67 7.91 -5.55
N ILE A 65 5.60 8.78 -4.54
CA ILE A 65 4.55 8.74 -3.50
C ILE A 65 3.17 8.92 -4.13
N ALA A 66 3.03 9.82 -5.10
CA ALA A 66 1.77 9.99 -5.82
C ALA A 66 1.37 8.74 -6.61
N GLY A 67 2.33 8.09 -7.27
CA GLY A 67 2.13 6.83 -7.99
C GLY A 67 1.68 5.69 -7.05
N LEU A 68 2.45 5.45 -5.99
CA LEU A 68 2.13 4.44 -4.97
C LEU A 68 0.78 4.72 -4.29
N GLY A 69 0.49 5.99 -3.99
CA GLY A 69 -0.81 6.41 -3.46
C GLY A 69 -1.96 6.05 -4.39
N LYS A 70 -1.76 6.15 -5.71
CA LYS A 70 -2.76 5.76 -6.69
C LYS A 70 -2.95 4.23 -6.76
N GLU A 71 -1.86 3.47 -6.73
CA GLU A 71 -1.93 1.99 -6.67
C GLU A 71 -2.66 1.50 -5.42
N ILE A 72 -2.42 2.13 -4.27
CA ILE A 72 -3.14 1.86 -3.02
C ILE A 72 -4.64 2.17 -3.18
N GLU A 73 -5.00 3.32 -3.75
CA GLU A 73 -6.39 3.71 -3.96
C GLU A 73 -7.12 2.69 -4.85
N ASP A 74 -6.50 2.28 -5.95
CA ASP A 74 -7.06 1.31 -6.91
C ASP A 74 -7.19 -0.10 -6.30
N ALA A 75 -6.24 -0.51 -5.45
CA ALA A 75 -6.33 -1.77 -4.70
C ALA A 75 -7.48 -1.75 -3.68
N LEU A 76 -7.65 -0.64 -2.97
CA LEU A 76 -8.74 -0.44 -2.02
C LEU A 76 -10.10 -0.41 -2.72
N ASP A 77 -10.21 0.29 -3.85
CA ASP A 77 -11.43 0.30 -4.65
C ASP A 77 -11.79 -1.12 -5.12
N SER A 78 -10.81 -1.87 -5.63
CA SER A 78 -11.00 -3.26 -6.06
C SER A 78 -11.45 -4.18 -4.90
N ALA A 79 -10.91 -3.98 -3.70
CA ALA A 79 -11.31 -4.71 -2.50
C ALA A 79 -12.75 -4.40 -2.05
N THR A 80 -13.25 -3.19 -2.34
CA THR A 80 -14.65 -2.81 -2.02
C THR A 80 -15.66 -3.28 -3.07
N VAL A 81 -15.25 -3.45 -4.33
CA VAL A 81 -16.12 -3.86 -5.43
C VAL A 81 -16.36 -5.37 -5.46
N LEU A 82 -15.43 -6.19 -4.97
CA LEU A 82 -15.63 -7.64 -4.89
C LEU A 82 -16.47 -8.03 -3.66
N PRO A 83 -17.69 -8.60 -3.83
CA PRO A 83 -18.32 -9.31 -2.74
C PRO A 83 -17.45 -10.50 -2.40
N LEU A 84 -17.08 -10.63 -1.12
CA LEU A 84 -16.40 -11.79 -0.52
C LEU A 84 -16.94 -13.11 -1.11
N HIS A 85 -16.25 -13.68 -2.10
CA HIS A 85 -16.48 -15.06 -2.47
C HIS A 85 -15.83 -15.93 -1.39
N PRO A 86 -16.56 -16.86 -0.76
CA PRO A 86 -15.93 -17.82 0.13
C PRO A 86 -14.98 -18.70 -0.69
N PRO A 87 -13.92 -19.25 -0.08
CA PRO A 87 -13.03 -20.16 -0.78
C PRO A 87 -13.86 -21.35 -1.26
N SER A 88 -13.99 -21.49 -2.58
CA SER A 88 -14.53 -22.69 -3.21
C SER A 88 -13.59 -23.83 -2.86
N GLY A 89 -13.92 -24.52 -1.77
CA GLY A 89 -13.33 -25.80 -1.43
C GLY A 89 -13.69 -26.80 -2.51
N SER A 90 -12.79 -26.99 -3.48
CA SER A 90 -12.82 -28.12 -4.40
C SER A 90 -12.40 -29.37 -3.64
N ARG A 91 -13.37 -29.93 -2.91
CA ARG A 91 -13.38 -31.29 -2.40
C ARG A 91 -13.48 -32.24 -3.60
N GLN A 92 -12.36 -32.54 -4.27
CA GLN A 92 -12.33 -33.64 -5.23
C GLN A 92 -12.14 -34.95 -4.48
N ARG A 93 -13.26 -35.51 -4.01
CA ARG A 93 -13.39 -36.94 -3.71
C ARG A 93 -14.10 -37.57 -4.90
N GLY A 94 -13.36 -38.34 -5.69
CA GLY A 94 -13.90 -39.23 -6.71
C GLY A 94 -12.94 -40.40 -6.86
N MET A 95 -13.27 -41.51 -6.21
CA MET A 95 -12.65 -42.82 -6.44
C MET A 95 -13.03 -43.34 -7.84
N PRO A 96 -12.31 -44.33 -8.37
CA PRO A 96 -12.76 -45.71 -8.19
C PRO A 96 -11.82 -46.59 -7.37
#